data_AF-M3BCM9-F1
#
_entry.id   AF-M3BCM9-F1
#
_cell.length_a   1.000
_cell.length_b   1.000
_cell.length_c   1.000
_cell.angle_alpha   90.00
_cell.angle_beta   90.00
_cell.angle_gamma   90.00
#
_symmetry.space_group_name_H-M   'P 1'
#
loop_
_entity.id
_entity.type
_entity.pdbx_description
1 polymer ?
#
loop_
_entity_poly.entity_id
_entity_poly.type
_entity_poly.pdbx_seq_one_letter_code
_entity_poly.pdbx_strand_id
1 'polypeptide(L)'
;GDVNGIAPRFSQKLVKFMPEPRTHASVGHPDKKKETDDFWLTFAPAGFGLLDIKDYSPGKYPKLAKPTVKEGYNVVDTSMAHQLHCLHSIMDAYNQMAQGLPPHHGGHMIREEDHSWHLGHCFDYIRQGIMCCGDTALEGAATMFPEGKEGSDGWNTYHVCKSYPEVKGWIE
;
A
#
# COMPACT_ATOMS: atom_id res chain seq x y z
N GLY A 1 -13.06 -0.04 4.27
CA GLY A 1 -13.18 -0.57 5.63
C GLY A 1 -13.89 -1.90 5.57
N ASP A 2 -13.79 -2.70 6.62
CA ASP A 2 -14.38 -4.03 6.67
C ASP A 2 -15.93 -4.01 6.72
N VAL A 3 -16.56 -4.64 5.73
CA VAL A 3 -18.03 -4.82 5.67
C VAL A 3 -18.53 -6.04 6.44
N ASN A 4 -17.63 -6.93 6.88
CA ASN A 4 -17.96 -8.18 7.56
C ASN A 4 -18.02 -8.01 9.08
N GLY A 5 -17.51 -6.91 9.63
CA GLY A 5 -17.52 -6.61 11.07
C GLY A 5 -16.49 -7.42 11.88
N ILE A 6 -15.48 -7.98 11.21
CA ILE A 6 -14.31 -8.64 11.79
C ILE A 6 -13.35 -7.60 12.36
N ALA A 7 -13.09 -6.50 11.64
CA ALA A 7 -12.23 -5.44 12.13
C ALA A 7 -12.93 -4.67 13.29
N PRO A 8 -12.22 -4.38 14.39
CA PRO A 8 -12.79 -3.60 15.48
C PRO A 8 -13.06 -2.15 15.05
N ARG A 9 -13.76 -1.40 15.89
CA ARG A 9 -13.87 0.06 15.71
C ARG A 9 -12.61 0.74 16.21
N PHE A 10 -12.05 1.60 15.38
CA PHE A 10 -10.88 2.41 15.70
C PHE A 10 -11.30 3.84 16.03
N SER A 11 -10.68 4.43 17.04
CA SER A 11 -10.83 5.85 17.36
C SER A 11 -10.24 6.72 16.25
N GLN A 12 -10.81 7.91 16.04
CA GLN A 12 -10.29 8.90 15.09
C GLN A 12 -9.43 9.94 15.81
N LYS A 13 -8.42 10.47 15.11
CA LYS A 13 -7.60 11.58 15.59
C LYS A 13 -7.31 12.55 14.44
N LEU A 14 -7.14 13.82 14.77
CA LEU A 14 -6.65 14.81 13.81
C LEU A 14 -5.15 14.64 13.63
N VAL A 15 -4.70 14.54 12.39
CA VAL A 15 -3.29 14.46 12.02
C VAL A 15 -3.02 15.53 10.98
N LYS A 16 -2.03 16.38 11.25
CA LYS A 16 -1.50 17.29 10.24
C LYS A 16 -0.43 16.55 9.45
N PHE A 17 -0.56 16.51 8.13
CA PHE A 17 0.48 15.92 7.29
C PHE A 17 1.72 16.80 7.30
N MET A 18 2.87 16.16 7.49
CA MET A 18 4.17 16.79 7.57
C MET A 18 5.13 16.03 6.65
N PRO A 19 6.04 16.71 5.93
CA PRO A 19 7.01 16.03 5.09
C PRO A 19 7.92 15.11 5.89
N GLU A 20 8.19 13.92 5.36
CA GLU A 20 9.14 12.97 5.91
C GLU A 20 10.16 12.51 4.83
N PRO A 21 11.35 13.13 4.77
CA PRO A 21 12.33 12.85 3.72
C PRO A 21 12.77 11.39 3.63
N ARG A 22 12.69 10.63 4.74
CA ARG A 22 13.07 9.20 4.76
C ARG A 22 12.08 8.29 4.04
N THR A 23 10.94 8.82 3.58
CA THR A 23 10.00 8.05 2.75
C THR A 23 10.14 8.33 1.26
N HIS A 24 11.06 9.23 0.87
CA HIS A 24 11.25 9.59 -0.52
C HIS A 24 12.06 8.52 -1.28
N ALA A 25 11.83 8.41 -2.58
CA ALA A 25 12.67 7.60 -3.46
C ALA A 25 14.14 8.04 -3.38
N SER A 26 15.08 7.09 -3.25
CA SER A 26 16.52 7.35 -3.10
C SER A 26 17.24 7.56 -4.45
N VAL A 27 16.55 8.11 -5.44
CA VAL A 27 17.11 8.34 -6.78
C VAL A 27 18.26 9.35 -6.69
N GLY A 28 19.41 9.02 -7.28
CA GLY A 28 20.62 9.83 -7.20
C GLY A 28 21.35 9.79 -5.84
N HIS A 29 20.78 9.11 -4.84
CA HIS A 29 21.30 9.00 -3.47
C HIS A 29 21.30 7.53 -3.00
N PRO A 30 22.07 6.63 -3.63
CA PRO A 30 22.06 5.20 -3.31
C PRO A 30 22.47 4.90 -1.85
N ASP A 31 23.24 5.78 -1.22
CA ASP A 31 23.60 5.73 0.21
C ASP A 31 22.39 5.84 1.14
N LYS A 32 21.29 6.43 0.67
CA LYS A 32 20.03 6.60 1.42
C LYS A 32 19.05 5.45 1.28
N LYS A 33 19.30 4.49 0.38
CA LYS A 33 18.36 3.38 0.14
C LYS A 33 18.09 2.58 1.40
N LYS A 34 19.13 2.19 2.12
CA LYS A 34 18.97 1.36 3.33
C LYS A 34 18.15 2.06 4.41
N GLU A 35 18.45 3.34 4.66
CA GLU A 35 17.70 4.16 5.62
C GLU A 35 16.21 4.26 5.22
N THR A 36 15.95 4.47 3.93
CA THR A 36 14.59 4.51 3.38
C THR A 36 13.88 3.17 3.58
N ASP A 37 14.48 2.06 3.16
CA ASP A 37 13.88 0.72 3.29
C ASP A 37 13.59 0.37 4.75
N ASP A 38 14.57 0.58 5.65
CA ASP A 38 14.42 0.35 7.09
C ASP A 38 13.26 1.18 7.67
N PHE A 39 13.11 2.42 7.22
CA PHE A 39 12.04 3.30 7.68
C PHE A 39 10.67 2.85 7.17
N TRP A 40 10.57 2.42 5.91
CA TRP A 40 9.32 1.88 5.36
C TRP A 40 8.86 0.61 6.06
N LEU A 41 9.79 -0.24 6.51
CA LEU A 41 9.46 -1.41 7.33
C LEU A 41 8.77 -1.05 8.66
N THR A 42 8.95 0.18 9.17
CA THR A 42 8.28 0.62 10.40
C THR A 42 6.77 0.83 10.22
N PHE A 43 6.29 0.98 8.99
CA PHE A 43 4.85 1.11 8.70
C PHE A 43 4.16 -0.24 8.55
N ALA A 44 4.93 -1.29 8.21
CA ALA A 44 4.38 -2.63 8.09
C ALA A 44 3.97 -3.13 9.48
N PRO A 45 2.71 -3.52 9.70
CA PRO A 45 2.33 -4.15 10.95
C PRO A 45 3.07 -5.48 11.10
N ALA A 46 3.24 -5.94 12.35
CA ALA A 46 3.78 -7.26 12.63
C ALA A 46 2.95 -8.32 11.87
N GLY A 47 3.63 -9.25 11.19
CA GLY A 47 2.97 -10.24 10.33
C GLY A 47 2.54 -9.70 8.95
N PHE A 48 3.05 -8.54 8.53
CA PHE A 48 2.81 -7.92 7.21
C PHE A 48 1.34 -7.55 6.92
N GLY A 49 0.49 -7.56 7.94
CA GLY A 49 -0.93 -7.23 7.80
C GLY A 49 -1.79 -8.44 7.43
N LEU A 50 -1.24 -9.64 7.54
CA LEU A 50 -1.96 -10.90 7.38
C LEU A 50 -2.75 -11.23 8.64
N LEU A 51 -4.00 -11.67 8.47
CA LEU A 51 -4.88 -12.13 9.53
C LEU A 51 -5.35 -13.56 9.25
N ASP A 52 -5.44 -14.37 10.30
CA ASP A 52 -6.08 -15.68 10.26
C ASP A 52 -7.54 -15.59 10.73
N ILE A 53 -8.46 -15.94 9.83
CA ILE A 53 -9.90 -15.99 10.11
C ILE A 53 -10.27 -17.43 10.55
N LYS A 54 -10.02 -17.71 11.82
CA LYS A 54 -10.15 -19.06 12.42
C LYS A 54 -11.50 -19.74 12.18
N ASP A 55 -12.58 -18.98 12.16
CA ASP A 55 -13.94 -19.48 12.03
C ASP A 55 -14.57 -19.16 10.67
N TYR A 56 -13.72 -18.99 9.65
CA TYR A 56 -14.15 -18.70 8.30
C TYR A 56 -15.12 -19.77 7.79
N SER A 57 -16.25 -19.30 7.27
CA SER A 57 -17.12 -20.09 6.40
C SER A 57 -17.89 -19.15 5.47
N PRO A 58 -18.18 -19.56 4.22
CA PRO A 58 -18.94 -18.72 3.28
C PRO A 58 -20.34 -18.33 3.79
N GLY A 59 -20.97 -19.20 4.59
CA GLY A 59 -22.27 -18.90 5.19
C GLY A 59 -22.21 -17.85 6.31
N LYS A 60 -21.10 -17.79 7.06
CA LYS A 60 -20.92 -16.82 8.14
C LYS A 60 -20.46 -15.46 7.63
N TYR A 61 -19.57 -15.44 6.64
CA TYR A 61 -19.00 -14.21 6.07
C TYR A 61 -19.22 -14.15 4.54
N PRO A 62 -20.47 -13.94 4.08
CA PRO A 62 -20.82 -14.01 2.66
C PRO A 62 -20.21 -12.91 1.80
N LYS A 63 -19.68 -11.84 2.41
CA LYS A 63 -19.01 -10.72 1.72
C LYS A 63 -17.49 -10.72 1.91
N LEU A 64 -16.96 -11.72 2.59
CA LEU A 64 -15.52 -11.87 2.73
C LEU A 64 -15.00 -12.56 1.46
N ALA A 65 -13.95 -11.99 0.87
CA ALA A 65 -13.25 -12.64 -0.23
C ALA A 65 -12.71 -14.00 0.23
N LYS A 66 -12.62 -14.96 -0.68
CA LYS A 66 -12.16 -16.32 -0.35
C LYS A 66 -10.73 -16.25 0.22
N PRO A 67 -10.47 -16.67 1.46
CA PRO A 67 -9.13 -16.65 2.04
C PRO A 67 -8.17 -17.59 1.31
N THR A 68 -6.88 -17.30 1.44
CA THR A 68 -5.81 -18.24 1.08
C THR A 68 -5.70 -19.28 2.19
N VAL A 69 -5.93 -20.55 1.86
CA VAL A 69 -5.80 -21.64 2.85
C VAL A 69 -4.36 -22.13 2.86
N LYS A 70 -3.66 -21.93 3.98
CA LYS A 70 -2.27 -22.35 4.14
C LYS A 70 -2.08 -23.04 5.49
N GLU A 71 -1.65 -24.30 5.48
CA GLU A 71 -1.36 -25.07 6.70
C GLU A 71 -2.51 -25.09 7.74
N GLY A 72 -3.76 -25.04 7.27
CA GLY A 72 -4.96 -25.01 8.12
C GLY A 72 -5.42 -23.61 8.57
N TYR A 73 -4.69 -22.56 8.19
CA TYR A 73 -5.06 -21.16 8.43
C TYR A 73 -5.88 -20.60 7.25
N ASN A 74 -6.85 -19.73 7.55
CA ASN A 74 -7.60 -18.99 6.55
C ASN A 74 -7.06 -17.56 6.48
N VAL A 75 -6.05 -17.36 5.63
CA VAL A 75 -5.28 -16.12 5.61
C VAL A 75 -5.93 -15.09 4.68
N VAL A 76 -6.08 -13.88 5.19
CA VAL A 76 -6.49 -12.69 4.44
C VAL A 76 -5.51 -11.55 4.68
N ASP A 77 -5.36 -10.69 3.69
CA ASP A 77 -4.57 -9.46 3.77
C ASP A 77 -5.44 -8.30 4.25
N THR A 78 -4.85 -7.33 4.93
CA THR A 78 -5.53 -6.07 5.27
C THR A 78 -5.21 -5.01 4.22
N SER A 79 -6.23 -4.36 3.66
CA SER A 79 -6.07 -3.44 2.53
C SER A 79 -5.08 -2.31 2.79
N MET A 80 -5.08 -1.69 3.98
CA MET A 80 -4.11 -0.64 4.31
C MET A 80 -2.66 -1.14 4.27
N ALA A 81 -2.40 -2.34 4.77
CA ALA A 81 -1.05 -2.91 4.74
C ALA A 81 -0.64 -3.26 3.30
N HIS A 82 -1.55 -3.84 2.52
CA HIS A 82 -1.30 -4.16 1.12
C HIS A 82 -1.08 -2.89 0.26
N GLN A 83 -1.84 -1.81 0.50
CA GLN A 83 -1.64 -0.51 -0.14
C GLN A 83 -0.24 0.07 0.15
N LEU A 84 0.23 -0.02 1.39
CA LEU A 84 1.59 0.41 1.75
C LEU A 84 2.66 -0.46 1.09
N HIS A 85 2.47 -1.79 1.05
CA HIS A 85 3.37 -2.71 0.36
C HIS A 85 3.47 -2.40 -1.14
N CYS A 86 2.34 -2.19 -1.81
CA CYS A 86 2.29 -1.82 -3.22
C CYS A 86 2.97 -0.48 -3.48
N LEU A 87 2.71 0.54 -2.64
CA LEU A 87 3.33 1.86 -2.77
C LEU A 87 4.85 1.79 -2.64
N HIS A 88 5.37 1.04 -1.65
CA HIS A 88 6.80 0.81 -1.47
C HIS A 88 7.40 0.02 -2.65
N SER A 89 6.70 -1.01 -3.15
CA SER A 89 7.15 -1.80 -4.30
C SER A 89 7.28 -0.96 -5.58
N ILE A 90 6.34 -0.03 -5.81
CA ILE A 90 6.41 0.93 -6.91
C ILE A 90 7.63 1.86 -6.74
N MET A 91 7.87 2.36 -5.53
CA MET A 91 9.04 3.18 -5.22
C MET A 91 10.35 2.42 -5.48
N ASP A 92 10.43 1.16 -5.06
CA ASP A 92 11.60 0.30 -5.29
C ASP A 92 11.84 0.01 -6.77
N ALA A 93 10.78 -0.25 -7.55
CA ALA A 93 10.89 -0.41 -8.99
C ALA A 93 11.38 0.88 -9.67
N TYR A 94 10.86 2.04 -9.24
CA TYR A 94 11.32 3.34 -9.71
C TYR A 94 12.80 3.59 -9.40
N ASN A 95 13.24 3.30 -8.17
CA ASN A 95 14.64 3.41 -7.77
C ASN A 95 15.55 2.53 -8.64
N GLN A 96 15.15 1.28 -8.92
CA GLN A 96 15.91 0.36 -9.76
C GLN A 96 16.02 0.85 -11.21
N MET A 97 14.93 1.31 -11.79
CA MET A 97 14.94 1.89 -13.14
C MET A 97 15.85 3.12 -13.23
N ALA A 98 15.83 3.97 -12.21
CA ALA A 98 16.68 5.15 -12.15
C ALA A 98 18.18 4.81 -12.01
N GLN A 99 18.54 3.67 -11.40
CA GLN A 99 19.92 3.20 -11.27
C GLN A 99 20.49 2.62 -12.57
N GLY A 100 19.65 2.08 -13.46
CA GLY A 100 20.06 1.48 -14.73
C GLY A 100 20.31 2.48 -15.88
N LEU A 101 20.09 3.78 -15.64
CA LEU A 101 20.37 4.84 -16.60
C LEU A 101 21.88 5.17 -16.56
N PRO A 102 22.56 5.39 -17.71
CA PRO A 102 23.97 5.71 -17.70
C PRO A 102 24.22 6.97 -16.85
N PRO A 103 25.32 7.03 -16.06
CA PRO A 103 25.74 8.28 -15.45
C PRO A 103 26.24 9.18 -16.58
N HIS A 104 25.33 9.92 -17.21
CA HIS A 104 25.69 10.82 -18.28
C HIS A 104 26.45 12.02 -17.69
N HIS A 105 27.69 12.16 -18.17
CA HIS A 105 28.49 13.36 -18.08
C HIS A 105 27.65 14.61 -18.32
N GLY A 106 27.47 15.44 -17.29
CA GLY A 106 26.83 16.75 -17.41
C GLY A 106 25.35 16.80 -17.06
N GLY A 107 25.00 16.52 -15.80
CA GLY A 107 23.97 17.26 -15.05
C GLY A 107 22.50 17.24 -15.47
N HIS A 108 22.11 16.78 -16.66
CA HIS A 108 20.72 16.91 -17.11
C HIS A 108 20.30 15.77 -18.04
N MET A 109 19.63 14.75 -17.49
CA MET A 109 18.56 13.99 -18.16
C MET A 109 17.50 13.43 -17.18
N ILE A 110 17.24 14.14 -16.08
CA ILE A 110 15.85 14.51 -15.79
C ILE A 110 15.68 15.83 -16.57
N ARG A 111 14.58 16.01 -17.32
CA ARG A 111 14.31 17.32 -17.97
C ARG A 111 14.43 18.42 -16.91
N GLU A 112 14.61 19.67 -17.32
CA GLU A 112 14.73 20.88 -16.46
C GLU A 112 13.67 21.01 -15.34
N GLU A 113 12.61 20.21 -15.41
CA GLU A 113 11.70 19.93 -14.32
C GLU A 113 12.21 18.70 -13.53
N ASP A 114 13.02 18.93 -12.50
CA ASP A 114 13.48 17.90 -11.58
C ASP A 114 12.26 17.22 -10.90
N HIS A 115 11.70 16.17 -11.49
CA HIS A 115 10.53 15.49 -10.93
C HIS A 115 10.88 14.57 -9.75
N SER A 116 12.17 14.42 -9.40
CA SER A 116 12.61 13.52 -8.33
C SER A 116 12.09 13.97 -6.96
N TRP A 117 12.14 15.29 -6.67
CA TRP A 117 11.56 15.85 -5.45
C TRP A 117 10.04 15.72 -5.43
N HIS A 118 9.39 15.89 -6.58
CA HIS A 118 7.93 15.82 -6.69
C HIS A 118 7.45 14.38 -6.44
N LEU A 119 8.13 13.40 -7.04
CA LEU A 119 7.85 11.98 -6.80
C LEU A 119 8.12 11.58 -5.36
N GLY A 120 9.23 12.03 -4.77
CA GLY A 120 9.53 11.83 -3.35
C GLY A 120 8.40 12.32 -2.45
N HIS A 121 7.93 13.55 -2.68
CA HIS A 121 6.78 14.11 -1.99
C HIS A 121 5.49 13.31 -2.23
N CYS A 122 5.22 12.86 -3.46
CA CYS A 122 4.04 12.05 -3.79
C CYS A 122 3.99 10.74 -3.00
N PHE A 123 5.12 10.02 -2.89
CA PHE A 123 5.19 8.79 -2.10
C PHE A 123 4.87 9.05 -0.63
N ASP A 124 5.45 10.11 -0.04
CA ASP A 124 5.15 10.48 1.35
C ASP A 124 3.68 10.88 1.54
N TYR A 125 3.15 11.72 0.64
CA TYR A 125 1.78 12.21 0.70
C TYR A 125 0.76 11.08 0.58
N ILE A 126 0.94 10.16 -0.37
CA ILE A 126 0.03 9.02 -0.57
C ILE A 126 0.12 8.06 0.62
N ARG A 127 1.32 7.79 1.14
CA ARG A 127 1.52 6.98 2.35
C ARG A 127 0.74 7.57 3.54
N GLN A 128 0.84 8.88 3.77
CA GLN A 128 0.09 9.57 4.82
C GLN A 128 -1.42 9.45 4.60
N GLY A 129 -1.90 9.58 3.35
CA GLY A 129 -3.30 9.36 2.98
C GLY A 129 -3.78 7.94 3.30
N ILE A 130 -3.01 6.91 2.92
CA ILE A 130 -3.32 5.50 3.21
C ILE A 130 -3.45 5.27 4.71
N MET A 131 -2.47 5.73 5.50
CA MET A 131 -2.49 5.56 6.97
C MET A 131 -3.61 6.36 7.64
N CYS A 132 -3.94 7.55 7.12
CA CYS A 132 -5.01 8.39 7.65
C CYS A 132 -6.40 7.79 7.41
N CYS A 133 -6.62 7.20 6.23
CA CYS A 133 -7.88 6.56 5.88
C CYS A 133 -8.01 5.14 6.47
N GLY A 134 -6.90 4.43 6.62
CA GLY A 134 -6.82 3.16 7.33
C GLY A 134 -7.81 2.12 6.80
N ASP A 135 -7.78 1.82 5.50
CA ASP A 135 -8.72 0.85 4.93
C ASP A 135 -8.56 -0.54 5.55
N THR A 136 -9.55 -0.96 6.34
CA THR A 136 -9.57 -2.25 7.03
C THR A 136 -10.27 -3.36 6.26
N ALA A 137 -10.58 -3.17 4.97
CA ALA A 137 -11.11 -4.27 4.16
C ALA A 137 -10.16 -5.49 4.17
N LEU A 138 -10.75 -6.68 4.04
CA LEU A 138 -10.06 -7.96 4.16
C LEU A 138 -10.01 -8.64 2.81
N GLU A 139 -8.81 -8.72 2.26
CA GLU A 139 -8.54 -9.17 0.91
C GLU A 139 -8.20 -10.65 0.88
N GLY A 140 -8.80 -11.37 -0.06
CA GLY A 140 -8.67 -12.81 -0.19
C GLY A 140 -7.55 -13.24 -1.12
N ALA A 141 -7.58 -14.51 -1.49
CA ALA A 141 -6.69 -15.09 -2.50
C ALA A 141 -6.83 -14.38 -3.85
N ALA A 142 -5.69 -14.20 -4.51
CA ALA A 142 -5.63 -13.60 -5.83
C ALA A 142 -6.49 -14.38 -6.83
N THR A 143 -7.11 -13.62 -7.73
CA THR A 143 -8.01 -14.13 -8.77
C THR A 143 -7.48 -13.92 -10.18
N MET A 144 -6.50 -13.04 -10.35
CA MET A 144 -5.94 -12.66 -11.65
C MET A 144 -4.43 -12.94 -11.77
N PHE A 145 -3.81 -13.54 -10.75
CA PHE A 145 -2.39 -13.90 -10.81
C PHE A 145 -2.13 -15.05 -11.79
N PRO A 146 -0.93 -15.11 -12.40
CA PRO A 146 -0.52 -16.26 -13.21
C PRO A 146 -0.55 -17.58 -12.44
N GLU A 147 -0.72 -18.70 -13.15
CA GLU A 147 -0.70 -20.03 -12.54
C GLU A 147 0.61 -20.26 -11.74
N GLY A 148 0.45 -20.83 -10.53
CA GLY A 148 1.57 -21.06 -9.61
C GLY A 148 2.03 -19.83 -8.82
N LYS A 149 1.33 -18.68 -8.93
CA LYS A 149 1.54 -17.52 -8.07
C LYS A 149 0.43 -17.42 -7.03
N GLU A 150 0.82 -17.26 -5.77
CA GLU A 150 -0.07 -17.09 -4.63
C GLU A 150 0.10 -15.68 -4.04
N GLY A 151 -0.92 -15.19 -3.36
CA GLY A 151 -0.95 -13.89 -2.71
C GLY A 151 -2.36 -13.31 -2.74
N SER A 152 -2.48 -12.02 -2.42
CA SER A 152 -3.69 -11.24 -2.65
C SER A 152 -3.44 -10.25 -3.79
N ASP A 153 -4.42 -10.09 -4.67
CA ASP A 153 -4.42 -9.04 -5.69
C ASP A 153 -5.36 -7.88 -5.32
N GLY A 154 -5.96 -7.93 -4.12
CA GLY A 154 -6.92 -6.94 -3.62
C GLY A 154 -8.29 -6.95 -4.32
N TRP A 155 -8.49 -7.83 -5.30
CA TRP A 155 -9.75 -7.88 -6.05
C TRP A 155 -10.82 -8.68 -5.34
N ASN A 156 -12.06 -8.55 -5.84
CA ASN A 156 -13.25 -9.24 -5.31
C ASN A 156 -13.50 -9.02 -3.80
N THR A 157 -12.99 -7.89 -3.29
CA THR A 157 -13.12 -7.47 -1.89
C THR A 157 -13.98 -6.22 -1.82
N TYR A 158 -14.85 -6.14 -0.82
CA TYR A 158 -15.68 -4.97 -0.60
C TYR A 158 -14.95 -3.94 0.26
N HIS A 159 -14.88 -2.71 -0.26
CA HIS A 159 -14.37 -1.55 0.46
C HIS A 159 -15.54 -0.66 0.92
N VAL A 160 -15.28 0.16 1.93
CA VAL A 160 -16.22 1.18 2.42
C VAL A 160 -15.63 2.52 2.06
N CYS A 161 -16.09 3.06 0.94
CA CYS A 161 -15.56 4.28 0.33
C CYS A 161 -16.53 5.44 0.53
N LYS A 162 -16.00 6.67 0.49
CA LYS A 162 -16.84 7.84 0.23
C LYS A 162 -17.41 7.74 -1.18
N SER A 163 -18.63 8.23 -1.38
CA SER A 163 -19.25 8.31 -2.70
C SER A 163 -18.38 9.19 -3.62
N TYR A 164 -17.72 8.57 -4.60
CA TYR A 164 -16.84 9.29 -5.51
C TYR A 164 -17.57 10.39 -6.30
N PRO A 165 -18.78 10.17 -6.84
CA PRO A 165 -19.54 11.23 -7.51
C PRO A 165 -19.86 12.42 -6.61
N GLU A 166 -20.23 12.17 -5.35
CA GLU A 166 -20.53 13.25 -4.38
C GLU A 166 -19.26 14.02 -4.00
N VAL A 167 -18.15 13.32 -3.75
CA VAL A 167 -16.85 13.96 -3.47
C VAL A 167 -16.41 14.81 -4.66
N LYS A 168 -16.50 14.26 -5.88
CA LYS A 168 -16.16 14.99 -7.11
C LYS A 168 -17.04 16.24 -7.28
N GLY A 169 -18.35 16.10 -7.12
CA GLY A 169 -19.29 17.23 -7.22
C GLY A 169 -19.17 18.27 -6.11
N TRP A 170 -18.47 17.98 -5.00
CA TRP A 170 -18.13 18.97 -3.98
C TRP A 170 -16.83 19.73 -4.27
N ILE A 171 -15.87 19.08 -4.95
CA ILE A 171 -14.56 19.66 -5.29
C ILE A 171 -14.66 20.57 -6.52
N GLU A 172 -15.52 20.21 -7.48
CA GLU A 172 -15.83 20.99 -8.69
C GLU A 172 -16.84 22.11 -8.42
#